data_AF-A0AB38ZEB0-F1
#
_entry.id   AF-A0AB38ZEB0-F1
#
_cell.length_a   1.000
_cell.length_b   1.000
_cell.length_c   1.000
_cell.angle_alpha   90.00
_cell.angle_beta   90.00
_cell.angle_gamma   90.00
#
_symmetry.space_group_name_H-M   'P 1'
#
loop_
_entity.id
_entity.type
_entity.pdbx_description
1 polymer ?
#
loop_
_entity_poly.entity_id
_entity_poly.type
_entity_poly.pdbx_seq_one_letter_code
_entity_poly.pdbx_strand_id
1 'polypeptide(L)'
;MLGSLYVAVLLATALSLPIKQEEDINEGYQLVCPKDKKGCYVIGHQEISEDKLFEGDVIPFDVGDGGDESRNALINMKRRWPKNTVPYVFHAEFSAKSKELIIKSMRFIESKTCIKFEEFDPELGHTHILFITNDRGCRATTGFERRQKMHLLNLNEAGCINMLRVGKIHHEMLHVLGLKHEHSRPDRDEYVTIVKKNISPEKMHNFIKANPKEYTTYGVPYNYLSVMHYPSVAFSIDNKSPTIVPKNNVDHTLLGQRKKAADSDLEKINIMYKCPKEEN
;
A
#
# COMPACT_ATOMS: atom_id res chain seq x y z
N MET A 1 3.50 -62.71 63.67
CA MET A 1 3.93 -61.55 64.48
C MET A 1 4.98 -60.79 63.69
N LEU A 2 4.65 -59.54 63.36
CA LEU A 2 5.53 -58.36 63.12
C LEU A 2 6.66 -58.42 62.07
N GLY A 3 6.54 -57.49 61.11
CA GLY A 3 7.65 -56.82 60.40
C GLY A 3 7.64 -57.05 58.87
N SER A 4 7.79 -56.07 57.97
CA SER A 4 7.91 -54.62 58.07
C SER A 4 7.63 -54.00 56.69
N LEU A 5 6.91 -52.88 56.70
CA LEU A 5 6.98 -51.68 55.85
C LEU A 5 7.76 -51.74 54.51
N TYR A 6 7.04 -51.53 53.40
CA TYR A 6 7.53 -50.67 52.29
C TYR A 6 6.36 -49.81 51.81
N VAL A 7 6.34 -48.55 52.24
CA VAL A 7 5.51 -47.50 51.66
C VAL A 7 6.38 -46.78 50.63
N ALA A 8 6.11 -46.99 49.35
CA ALA A 8 6.68 -46.17 48.29
C ALA A 8 5.91 -44.84 48.24
N VAL A 9 6.50 -43.80 48.81
CA VAL A 9 6.02 -42.42 48.65
C VAL A 9 6.45 -41.92 47.28
N LEU A 10 5.54 -41.95 46.31
CA LEU A 10 5.69 -41.19 45.06
C LEU A 10 5.43 -39.72 45.37
N LEU A 11 6.49 -38.99 45.70
CA LEU A 11 6.51 -37.53 45.71
C LEU A 11 6.43 -37.05 44.26
N ALA A 12 5.21 -36.80 43.78
CA ALA A 12 5.00 -36.00 42.59
C ALA A 12 5.25 -34.53 42.97
N THR A 13 6.50 -34.09 42.84
CA THR A 13 6.81 -32.66 42.83
C THR A 13 6.28 -32.07 41.53
N ALA A 14 5.06 -31.55 41.58
CA ALA A 14 4.56 -30.62 40.59
C ALA A 14 5.43 -29.36 40.65
N LEU A 15 6.51 -29.33 39.86
CA LEU A 15 7.16 -28.10 39.48
C LEU A 15 6.20 -27.40 38.50
N SER A 16 5.24 -26.66 39.06
CA SER A 16 4.52 -25.65 38.31
C SER A 16 5.53 -24.56 37.94
N LEU A 17 6.24 -24.77 36.83
CA LEU A 17 6.80 -23.66 36.10
C LEU A 17 5.61 -22.74 35.77
N PRO A 18 5.69 -21.44 36.06
CA PRO A 18 4.64 -20.54 35.62
C PRO A 18 4.62 -20.63 34.10
N ILE A 19 3.53 -21.19 33.56
CA ILE A 19 3.16 -21.01 32.18
C ILE A 19 3.08 -19.50 32.03
N LYS A 20 4.13 -18.91 31.47
CA LYS A 20 4.12 -17.53 31.04
C LYS A 20 3.04 -17.51 29.97
N GLN A 21 1.88 -17.00 30.34
CA GLN A 21 0.80 -16.69 29.45
C GLN A 21 1.44 -15.90 28.30
N GLU A 22 1.42 -16.47 27.09
CA GLU A 22 1.65 -15.72 25.86
C GLU A 22 0.57 -14.64 25.84
N GLU A 23 0.86 -13.50 26.48
CA GLU A 23 0.05 -12.30 26.40
C GLU A 23 0.11 -11.83 24.95
N ASP A 24 -1.01 -12.04 24.26
CA ASP A 24 -1.45 -11.45 23.01
C ASP A 24 -0.35 -10.83 22.12
N ILE A 25 -0.01 -11.54 21.05
CA ILE A 25 0.52 -10.88 19.85
C ILE A 25 -0.53 -9.84 19.49
N ASN A 26 -0.26 -8.55 19.73
CA ASN A 26 -1.20 -7.46 19.44
C ASN A 26 -1.61 -7.54 17.95
N GLU A 27 -2.78 -8.12 17.67
CA GLU A 27 -3.35 -8.13 16.34
C GLU A 27 -3.75 -6.70 15.97
N GLY A 28 -3.19 -6.20 14.87
CA GLY A 28 -3.52 -4.89 14.32
C GLY A 28 -2.66 -3.75 14.82
N TYR A 29 -2.70 -2.66 14.05
CA TYR A 29 -1.90 -1.48 14.31
C TYR A 29 -2.47 -0.61 15.42
N GLN A 30 -1.60 -0.06 16.26
CA GLN A 30 -1.95 0.86 17.33
C GLN A 30 -1.14 2.15 17.23
N LEU A 31 -1.82 3.29 17.34
CA LEU A 31 -1.18 4.61 17.42
C LEU A 31 -0.75 4.89 18.86
N VAL A 32 0.53 5.19 19.05
CA VAL A 32 1.11 5.55 20.34
C VAL A 32 1.64 6.98 20.28
N CYS A 33 1.17 7.83 21.17
CA CYS A 33 1.62 9.22 21.31
C CYS A 33 2.15 9.45 22.73
N PRO A 34 3.48 9.35 22.95
CA PRO A 34 4.09 9.55 24.26
C PRO A 34 3.85 10.95 24.83
N LYS A 35 3.71 11.04 26.16
CA LYS A 35 3.50 12.30 26.88
C LYS A 35 4.68 13.27 26.80
N ASP A 36 5.88 12.77 26.52
CA ASP A 36 7.09 13.59 26.38
C ASP A 36 7.21 14.28 25.00
N LYS A 37 6.14 14.23 24.18
CA LYS A 37 6.01 14.90 22.87
C LYS A 37 7.10 14.54 21.86
N LYS A 38 7.74 13.37 21.95
CA LYS A 38 8.74 12.90 20.96
C LYS A 38 8.13 12.41 19.63
N GLY A 39 6.94 12.90 19.27
CA GLY A 39 6.16 12.45 18.12
C GLY A 39 5.40 11.15 18.36
N CYS A 40 4.34 10.95 17.60
CA CYS A 40 3.58 9.69 17.62
C CYS A 40 4.23 8.64 16.72
N TYR A 41 3.97 7.37 16.99
CA TYR A 41 4.40 6.25 16.16
C TYR A 41 3.37 5.13 16.17
N VAL A 42 3.49 4.21 15.23
CA VAL A 42 2.65 3.00 15.15
C VAL A 42 3.43 1.81 15.70
N ILE A 43 2.74 0.92 16.39
CA ILE A 43 3.20 -0.43 16.75
C ILE A 43 2.20 -1.48 16.28
N GLY A 44 2.59 -2.75 16.33
CA GLY A 44 1.75 -3.88 15.97
C GLY A 44 1.86 -4.23 14.49
N HIS A 45 1.25 -5.35 14.11
CA HIS A 45 1.33 -5.90 12.75
C HIS A 45 -0.06 -6.35 12.28
N GLN A 46 -0.27 -6.34 10.97
CA GLN A 46 -1.49 -6.83 10.37
C GLN A 46 -1.17 -7.69 9.15
N GLU A 47 -1.31 -9.02 9.29
CA GLU A 47 -1.17 -9.92 8.16
C GLU A 47 -2.39 -9.82 7.24
N ILE A 48 -2.19 -9.24 6.06
CA ILE A 48 -3.19 -9.21 5.00
C ILE A 48 -2.81 -10.27 3.98
N SER A 49 -3.67 -11.27 3.82
CA SER A 49 -3.50 -12.34 2.84
C SER A 49 -3.53 -11.81 1.40
N GLU A 50 -2.69 -12.35 0.51
CA GLU A 50 -2.54 -11.86 -0.86
C GLU A 50 -3.80 -12.01 -1.73
N ASP A 51 -4.67 -12.97 -1.43
CA ASP A 51 -5.96 -13.17 -2.11
C ASP A 51 -6.98 -12.08 -1.78
N LYS A 52 -6.77 -11.33 -0.70
CA LYS A 52 -7.59 -10.16 -0.32
C LYS A 52 -7.10 -8.87 -0.94
N LEU A 53 -5.93 -8.85 -1.57
CA LEU A 53 -5.39 -7.66 -2.21
C LEU A 53 -6.00 -7.51 -3.60
N PHE A 54 -6.59 -6.34 -3.85
CA PHE A 54 -7.02 -5.99 -5.20
C PHE A 54 -5.78 -5.63 -6.02
N GLU A 55 -5.66 -6.16 -7.24
CA GLU A 55 -4.49 -5.87 -8.09
C GLU A 55 -3.15 -6.17 -7.35
N GLY A 56 -3.16 -7.13 -6.42
CA GLY A 56 -1.95 -7.62 -5.74
C GLY A 56 -1.27 -6.70 -4.73
N ASP A 57 -1.55 -5.39 -4.71
CA ASP A 57 -0.96 -4.43 -3.76
C ASP A 57 -1.96 -3.36 -3.26
N VAL A 58 -3.21 -3.37 -3.71
CA VAL A 58 -4.24 -2.46 -3.18
C VAL A 58 -4.98 -3.12 -2.03
N ILE A 59 -4.92 -2.48 -0.86
CA ILE A 59 -5.71 -2.86 0.32
C ILE A 59 -7.12 -2.29 0.17
N PRO A 60 -8.17 -3.13 0.07
CA PRO A 60 -9.55 -2.65 0.09
C PRO A 60 -9.89 -2.05 1.47
N PHE A 61 -10.71 -1.00 1.49
CA PHE A 61 -11.28 -0.52 2.74
C PHE A 61 -12.47 -1.39 3.12
N ASP A 62 -12.45 -1.98 4.31
CA ASP A 62 -13.61 -2.68 4.86
C ASP A 62 -14.71 -1.67 5.20
N VAL A 63 -15.69 -1.50 4.31
CA VAL A 63 -16.80 -0.55 4.48
C VAL A 63 -18.14 -1.23 4.64
N GLY A 64 -18.20 -2.42 5.26
CA GLY A 64 -19.35 -2.97 6.00
C GLY A 64 -20.74 -2.98 5.34
N ASP A 65 -20.82 -2.74 4.03
CA ASP A 65 -22.06 -2.65 3.26
C ASP A 65 -21.76 -3.39 1.96
N GLY A 66 -22.63 -4.32 1.55
CA GLY A 66 -22.44 -5.25 0.42
C GLY A 66 -22.33 -4.59 -0.97
N GLY A 67 -21.85 -3.36 -1.02
CA GLY A 67 -21.41 -2.68 -2.21
C GLY A 67 -20.10 -3.27 -2.71
N ASP A 68 -20.19 -4.26 -3.63
CA ASP A 68 -19.12 -4.73 -4.53
C ASP A 68 -17.93 -3.74 -4.62
N GLU A 69 -16.85 -4.06 -3.91
CA GLU A 69 -15.62 -3.27 -3.79
C GLU A 69 -14.78 -3.24 -5.08
N SER A 70 -15.23 -3.94 -6.14
CA SER A 70 -14.72 -3.70 -7.50
C SER A 70 -15.03 -2.27 -8.00
N ARG A 71 -15.86 -1.51 -7.24
CA ARG A 71 -16.35 -0.15 -7.54
C ARG A 71 -15.54 1.02 -6.96
N ASN A 72 -14.26 0.81 -6.62
CA ASN A 72 -13.48 1.85 -5.95
C ASN A 72 -13.04 2.97 -6.91
N ALA A 73 -13.22 4.23 -6.49
CA ALA A 73 -13.36 5.41 -7.33
C ALA A 73 -12.15 6.35 -7.32
N LEU A 74 -11.85 6.99 -8.46
CA LEU A 74 -10.93 8.15 -8.53
C LEU A 74 -11.60 9.42 -9.10
N ILE A 75 -12.79 9.32 -9.69
CA ILE A 75 -13.57 10.50 -10.09
C ILE A 75 -14.16 11.24 -8.87
N ASN A 76 -14.54 10.49 -7.83
CA ASN A 76 -15.24 11.04 -6.68
C ASN A 76 -14.31 11.94 -5.85
N MET A 77 -14.62 13.24 -5.81
CA MET A 77 -13.84 14.22 -5.03
C MET A 77 -13.78 13.87 -3.52
N LYS A 78 -14.73 13.09 -2.99
CA LYS A 78 -14.72 12.62 -1.60
C LYS A 78 -13.61 11.60 -1.30
N ARG A 79 -12.95 11.07 -2.33
CA ARG A 79 -11.80 10.15 -2.21
C ARG A 79 -10.46 10.87 -2.24
N ARG A 80 -10.47 12.21 -2.22
CA ARG A 80 -9.27 13.05 -2.14
C ARG A 80 -9.02 13.44 -0.70
N TRP A 81 -7.74 13.45 -0.33
CA TRP A 81 -7.31 13.92 0.99
C TRP A 81 -7.75 15.38 1.23
N PRO A 82 -8.44 15.68 2.34
CA PRO A 82 -8.90 17.03 2.64
C PRO A 82 -7.74 18.03 2.68
N LYS A 83 -7.98 19.24 2.13
CA LYS A 83 -6.98 20.31 2.03
C LYS A 83 -5.68 19.90 1.32
N ASN A 84 -5.70 18.81 0.56
CA ASN A 84 -4.54 18.21 -0.11
C ASN A 84 -3.44 17.77 0.88
N THR A 85 -3.78 17.58 2.16
CA THR A 85 -2.86 17.19 3.23
C THR A 85 -3.07 15.74 3.62
N VAL A 86 -1.98 14.99 3.71
CA VAL A 86 -1.92 13.61 4.16
C VAL A 86 -1.17 13.58 5.50
N PRO A 87 -1.88 13.55 6.64
CA PRO A 87 -1.26 13.37 7.94
C PRO A 87 -0.68 11.96 8.02
N TYR A 88 0.59 11.79 8.39
CA TYR A 88 1.23 10.48 8.43
C TYR A 88 1.95 10.20 9.74
N VAL A 89 2.11 8.92 10.05
CA VAL A 89 2.87 8.43 11.19
C VAL A 89 3.68 7.20 10.80
N PHE A 90 4.92 7.09 11.29
CA PHE A 90 5.77 5.94 11.03
C PHE A 90 5.58 4.83 12.06
N HIS A 91 5.70 3.59 11.61
CA HIS A 91 5.94 2.46 12.49
C HIS A 91 7.25 2.64 13.29
N ALA A 92 7.24 2.17 14.53
CA ALA A 92 8.37 2.31 15.47
C ALA A 92 9.65 1.63 14.96
N GLU A 93 9.50 0.54 14.21
CA GLU A 93 10.62 -0.30 13.77
C GLU A 93 11.41 0.26 12.58
N PHE A 94 10.91 1.29 11.89
CA PHE A 94 11.62 1.83 10.74
C PHE A 94 12.99 2.40 11.12
N SER A 95 14.03 1.98 10.41
CA SER A 95 15.35 2.59 10.55
C SER A 95 15.35 4.06 10.11
N ALA A 96 16.25 4.86 10.68
CA ALA A 96 16.41 6.27 10.32
C ALA A 96 16.66 6.47 8.82
N LYS A 97 17.43 5.57 8.19
CA LYS A 97 17.74 5.60 6.76
C LYS A 97 16.49 5.37 5.90
N SER A 98 15.61 4.45 6.30
CA SER A 98 14.37 4.19 5.58
C SER A 98 13.39 5.35 5.73
N LYS A 99 13.25 5.93 6.94
CA LYS A 99 12.47 7.14 7.16
C LYS A 99 12.96 8.29 6.27
N GLU A 100 14.27 8.50 6.21
CA GLU A 100 14.88 9.53 5.35
C GLU A 100 14.51 9.33 3.87
N LEU A 101 14.56 8.10 3.36
CA LEU A 101 14.23 7.83 1.95
C LEU A 101 12.73 8.00 1.64
N ILE A 102 11.86 7.62 2.59
CA ILE A 102 10.42 7.84 2.48
C ILE A 102 10.13 9.36 2.49
N ILE A 103 10.73 10.10 3.41
CA ILE A 103 10.58 11.57 3.48
C ILE A 103 11.08 12.24 2.21
N LYS A 104 12.23 11.81 1.66
CA LYS A 104 12.72 12.32 0.36
C LYS A 104 11.72 12.06 -0.78
N SER A 105 11.09 10.88 -0.80
CA SER A 105 10.03 10.55 -1.76
C SER A 105 8.78 11.42 -1.59
N MET A 106 8.39 11.73 -0.35
CA MET A 106 7.31 12.69 -0.05
C MET A 106 7.67 14.06 -0.62
N ARG A 107 8.85 14.60 -0.29
CA ARG A 107 9.32 15.92 -0.77
C ARG A 107 9.40 15.98 -2.30
N PHE A 108 9.76 14.89 -2.96
CA PHE A 108 9.73 14.81 -4.42
C PHE A 108 8.30 15.05 -4.97
N ILE A 109 7.29 14.35 -4.42
CA ILE A 109 5.89 14.54 -4.83
C ILE A 109 5.40 15.96 -4.52
N GLU A 110 5.69 16.48 -3.32
CA GLU A 110 5.32 17.85 -2.93
C GLU A 110 6.00 18.94 -3.76
N SER A 111 7.18 18.68 -4.31
CA SER A 111 7.89 19.64 -5.17
C SER A 111 7.29 19.76 -6.57
N LYS A 112 6.38 18.85 -6.94
CA LYS A 112 5.76 18.76 -8.26
C LYS A 112 4.24 18.85 -8.20
N THR A 113 3.68 18.92 -7.00
CA THR A 113 2.25 18.92 -6.76
C THR A 113 1.90 19.82 -5.58
N CYS A 114 0.61 20.10 -5.41
CA CYS A 114 0.10 20.82 -4.25
C CYS A 114 -0.20 19.93 -3.03
N ILE A 115 0.18 18.64 -3.09
CA ILE A 115 0.05 17.73 -1.95
C ILE A 115 0.99 18.16 -0.82
N LYS A 116 0.57 17.91 0.41
CA LYS A 116 1.41 18.04 1.60
C LYS A 116 1.36 16.77 2.44
N PHE A 117 2.52 16.23 2.78
CA PHE A 117 2.66 15.19 3.79
C PHE A 117 3.06 15.88 5.09
N GLU A 118 2.21 15.74 6.09
CA GLU A 118 2.39 16.38 7.40
C GLU A 118 2.56 15.28 8.45
N GLU A 119 3.64 15.36 9.23
CA GLU A 119 3.82 14.42 10.34
C GLU A 119 2.69 14.63 11.35
N PHE A 120 2.05 13.54 11.76
CA PHE A 120 0.86 13.60 12.58
C PHE A 120 1.20 14.13 13.98
N ASP A 121 0.50 15.20 14.36
CA ASP A 121 0.47 15.76 15.70
C ASP A 121 -0.98 15.77 16.20
N PRO A 122 -1.28 15.15 17.37
CA PRO A 122 -2.60 15.17 17.99
C PRO A 122 -3.17 16.59 18.18
N GLU A 123 -2.32 17.61 18.31
CA GLU A 123 -2.72 19.01 18.51
C GLU A 123 -3.25 19.67 17.22
N LEU A 124 -2.98 19.09 16.03
CA LEU A 124 -3.45 19.63 14.74
C LEU A 124 -4.87 19.22 14.36
N GLY A 125 -5.50 18.33 15.14
CA GLY A 125 -6.92 17.96 14.97
C GLY A 125 -7.21 17.05 13.77
N HIS A 126 -6.20 16.42 13.18
CA HIS A 126 -6.39 15.40 12.14
C HIS A 126 -7.09 14.18 12.70
N THR A 127 -8.09 13.66 11.98
CA THR A 127 -8.88 12.48 12.42
C THR A 127 -8.68 11.26 11.53
N HIS A 128 -8.02 11.44 10.38
CA HIS A 128 -7.67 10.41 9.41
C HIS A 128 -6.18 10.47 9.18
N ILE A 129 -5.50 9.33 9.30
CA ILE A 129 -4.04 9.28 9.40
C ILE A 129 -3.54 8.15 8.50
N LEU A 130 -2.48 8.44 7.75
CA LEU A 130 -1.71 7.46 7.02
C LEU A 130 -0.70 6.78 7.94
N PHE A 131 -0.93 5.50 8.21
CA PHE A 131 0.00 4.65 8.94
C PHE A 131 1.00 4.08 7.94
N ILE A 132 2.27 4.45 8.12
CA ILE A 132 3.36 3.92 7.32
C ILE A 132 3.93 2.72 8.07
N THR A 133 3.73 1.52 7.53
CA THR A 133 3.94 0.23 8.22
C THR A 133 5.00 -0.62 7.53
N ASN A 134 5.56 -1.61 8.25
CA ASN A 134 6.75 -2.37 7.83
C ASN A 134 6.50 -3.89 7.66
N ASP A 135 5.25 -4.30 7.48
CA ASP A 135 4.90 -5.70 7.25
C ASP A 135 5.41 -6.18 5.89
N ARG A 136 5.36 -7.50 5.64
CA ARG A 136 5.81 -8.09 4.37
C ARG A 136 5.11 -7.44 3.17
N GLY A 137 5.85 -7.21 2.08
CA GLY A 137 5.31 -6.71 0.81
C GLY A 137 5.22 -5.19 0.72
N CYS A 138 4.83 -4.69 -0.46
CA CYS A 138 4.53 -3.28 -0.72
C CYS A 138 3.05 -3.21 -1.05
N ARG A 139 2.30 -2.33 -0.39
CA ARG A 139 0.86 -2.21 -0.58
C ARG A 139 0.33 -0.93 0.06
N ALA A 140 -0.80 -0.45 -0.44
CA ALA A 140 -1.45 0.73 0.10
C ALA A 140 -2.97 0.68 -0.02
N THR A 141 -3.65 1.42 0.84
CA THR A 141 -5.04 1.80 0.56
C THR A 141 -5.09 2.83 -0.57
N THR A 142 -6.19 2.86 -1.33
CA THR A 142 -6.33 3.81 -2.45
C THR A 142 -7.16 5.05 -2.10
N GLY A 143 -6.53 6.22 -2.11
CA GLY A 143 -7.20 7.49 -1.82
C GLY A 143 -7.67 7.64 -0.37
N PHE A 144 -8.37 8.75 -0.11
CA PHE A 144 -9.03 9.03 1.17
C PHE A 144 -10.34 8.24 1.30
N GLU A 145 -10.68 7.82 2.51
CA GLU A 145 -11.95 7.15 2.84
C GLU A 145 -12.45 7.73 4.16
N ARG A 146 -13.59 8.42 4.10
CA ARG A 146 -14.12 9.17 5.24
C ARG A 146 -14.53 8.25 6.40
N ARG A 147 -14.98 7.03 6.10
CA ARG A 147 -15.43 6.07 7.12
C ARG A 147 -14.28 5.38 7.84
N GLN A 148 -13.06 5.46 7.32
CA GLN A 148 -11.89 4.77 7.85
C GLN A 148 -10.87 5.77 8.38
N LYS A 149 -10.66 5.81 9.70
CA LYS A 149 -9.69 6.74 10.30
C LYS A 149 -8.23 6.36 10.00
N MET A 150 -7.99 5.08 9.72
CA MET A 150 -6.67 4.54 9.42
C MET A 150 -6.56 4.24 7.94
N HIS A 151 -5.57 4.86 7.30
CA HIS A 151 -5.12 4.59 5.94
C HIS A 151 -3.78 3.88 6.02
N LEU A 152 -3.50 2.94 5.12
CA LEU A 152 -2.29 2.12 5.21
C LEU A 152 -1.36 2.40 4.03
N LEU A 153 -0.08 2.58 4.34
CA LEU A 153 1.04 2.57 3.40
C LEU A 153 2.08 1.59 3.94
N ASN A 154 2.05 0.35 3.48
CA ASN A 154 2.99 -0.66 3.90
C ASN A 154 4.22 -0.67 2.98
N LEU A 155 5.38 -0.41 3.55
CA LEU A 155 6.66 -0.31 2.85
C LEU A 155 7.70 -1.14 3.59
N ASN A 156 7.71 -2.46 3.37
CA ASN A 156 8.72 -3.33 3.96
C ASN A 156 10.15 -2.84 3.66
N GLU A 157 10.98 -2.64 4.68
CA GLU A 157 12.34 -2.12 4.51
C GLU A 157 13.20 -3.00 3.59
N ALA A 158 13.06 -4.32 3.69
CA ALA A 158 13.87 -5.25 2.90
C ALA A 158 13.46 -5.30 1.41
N GLY A 159 12.18 -5.07 1.11
CA GLY A 159 11.62 -5.28 -0.23
C GLY A 159 11.25 -4.01 -0.99
N CYS A 160 10.81 -2.97 -0.30
CA CYS A 160 10.16 -1.80 -0.88
C CYS A 160 11.05 -0.55 -0.89
N ILE A 161 11.99 -0.46 0.05
CA ILE A 161 12.78 0.74 0.29
C ILE A 161 14.20 0.54 -0.25
N ASN A 162 14.47 1.15 -1.40
CA ASN A 162 15.78 1.06 -2.06
C ASN A 162 16.07 2.33 -2.85
N MET A 163 17.26 2.92 -2.66
CA MET A 163 17.66 4.16 -3.34
C MET A 163 17.69 4.07 -4.87
N LEU A 164 17.99 2.89 -5.43
CA LEU A 164 17.98 2.65 -6.88
C LEU A 164 16.58 2.40 -7.44
N ARG A 165 15.59 2.15 -6.56
CA ARG A 165 14.21 1.78 -6.92
C ARG A 165 13.17 2.53 -6.09
N VAL A 166 13.38 3.83 -5.88
CA VAL A 166 12.44 4.70 -5.12
C VAL A 166 11.05 4.76 -5.75
N GLY A 167 10.90 4.37 -7.01
CA GLY A 167 9.61 4.24 -7.67
C GLY A 167 8.65 3.27 -6.96
N LYS A 168 9.13 2.30 -6.16
CA LYS A 168 8.21 1.50 -5.31
C LYS A 168 7.53 2.36 -4.26
N ILE A 169 8.27 3.24 -3.58
CA ILE A 169 7.71 4.19 -2.61
C ILE A 169 6.73 5.13 -3.30
N HIS A 170 7.11 5.68 -4.45
CA HIS A 170 6.22 6.55 -5.23
C HIS A 170 4.94 5.83 -5.67
N HIS A 171 5.03 4.57 -6.12
CA HIS A 171 3.89 3.77 -6.54
C HIS A 171 2.84 3.67 -5.42
N GLU A 172 3.25 3.22 -4.25
CA GLU A 172 2.33 3.09 -3.11
C GLU A 172 1.80 4.46 -2.62
N MET A 173 2.64 5.50 -2.63
CA MET A 173 2.16 6.86 -2.31
C MET A 173 1.13 7.37 -3.32
N LEU A 174 1.29 7.05 -4.60
CA LEU A 174 0.31 7.42 -5.62
C LEU A 174 -1.00 6.64 -5.45
N HIS A 175 -0.97 5.38 -4.99
CA HIS A 175 -2.16 4.70 -4.52
C HIS A 175 -2.82 5.46 -3.36
N VAL A 176 -2.08 5.83 -2.32
CA VAL A 176 -2.60 6.63 -1.18
C VAL A 176 -3.26 7.93 -1.65
N LEU A 177 -2.73 8.57 -2.68
CA LEU A 177 -3.30 9.79 -3.27
C LEU A 177 -4.51 9.52 -4.18
N GLY A 178 -4.77 8.26 -4.50
CA GLY A 178 -5.91 7.86 -5.32
C GLY A 178 -5.56 7.73 -6.79
N LEU A 179 -4.40 7.17 -7.15
CA LEU A 179 -4.19 6.60 -8.47
C LEU A 179 -4.40 5.08 -8.43
N LYS A 180 -4.83 4.55 -9.57
CA LYS A 180 -4.99 3.13 -9.85
C LYS A 180 -3.95 2.74 -10.89
N HIS A 181 -3.78 1.45 -11.10
CA HIS A 181 -2.85 0.97 -12.10
C HIS A 181 -3.17 1.45 -13.52
N GLU A 182 -2.11 1.72 -14.29
CA GLU A 182 -2.20 2.21 -15.67
C GLU A 182 -2.72 1.12 -16.61
N HIS A 183 -2.35 -0.15 -16.38
CA HIS A 183 -2.87 -1.27 -17.18
C HIS A 183 -4.36 -1.54 -16.92
N SER A 184 -4.95 -0.97 -15.86
CA SER A 184 -6.37 -1.12 -15.55
C SER A 184 -7.24 -0.04 -16.16
N ARG A 185 -6.67 0.92 -16.91
CA ARG A 185 -7.46 1.96 -17.58
C ARG A 185 -8.56 1.38 -18.47
N PRO A 186 -9.74 2.03 -18.58
CA PRO A 186 -10.80 1.61 -19.49
C PRO A 186 -10.37 1.46 -20.96
N ASP A 187 -9.47 2.34 -21.41
CA ASP A 187 -8.91 2.43 -22.77
C ASP A 187 -7.65 1.57 -22.97
N ARG A 188 -7.18 0.81 -21.95
CA ARG A 188 -5.90 0.08 -22.00
C ARG A 188 -5.77 -0.89 -23.19
N ASP A 189 -6.88 -1.44 -23.67
CA ASP A 189 -6.87 -2.38 -24.79
C ASP A 189 -6.51 -1.71 -26.14
N GLU A 190 -6.45 -0.37 -26.21
CA GLU A 190 -5.90 0.37 -27.36
C GLU A 190 -4.37 0.36 -27.38
N TYR A 191 -3.74 0.14 -26.21
CA TYR A 191 -2.30 0.31 -25.99
C TYR A 191 -1.59 -1.01 -25.68
N VAL A 192 -2.24 -1.94 -24.99
CA VAL A 192 -1.66 -3.23 -24.60
C VAL A 192 -2.59 -4.39 -24.95
N THR A 193 -1.99 -5.57 -25.09
CA THR A 193 -2.70 -6.84 -25.17
C THR A 193 -2.47 -7.63 -23.90
N ILE A 194 -3.56 -8.06 -23.25
CA ILE A 194 -3.50 -8.97 -22.10
C ILE A 194 -3.49 -10.41 -22.60
N VAL A 195 -2.37 -11.10 -22.41
CA VAL A 195 -2.15 -12.49 -22.88
C VAL A 195 -2.67 -13.45 -21.81
N LYS A 196 -3.99 -13.61 -21.75
CA LYS A 196 -4.70 -14.38 -20.70
C LYS A 196 -4.15 -15.79 -20.47
N LYS A 197 -3.71 -16.49 -21.52
CA LYS A 197 -3.13 -17.85 -21.42
C LYS A 197 -1.85 -17.94 -20.59
N ASN A 198 -1.16 -16.81 -20.40
CA ASN A 198 0.09 -16.74 -19.63
C ASN A 198 -0.16 -16.34 -18.16
N ILE A 199 -1.39 -15.95 -17.79
CA ILE A 199 -1.74 -15.44 -16.45
C ILE A 199 -2.18 -16.59 -15.57
N SER A 200 -1.69 -16.64 -14.32
CA SER A 200 -2.14 -17.65 -13.37
C SER A 200 -3.65 -17.57 -13.17
N PRO A 201 -4.41 -18.69 -13.29
CA PRO A 201 -5.87 -18.65 -13.26
C PRO A 201 -6.46 -17.91 -12.06
N GLU A 202 -5.86 -18.08 -10.88
CA GLU A 202 -6.25 -17.44 -9.63
C GLU A 202 -5.97 -15.94 -9.59
N LYS A 203 -5.11 -15.41 -10.48
CA LYS A 203 -4.72 -13.99 -10.54
C LYS A 203 -5.38 -13.24 -11.71
N MET A 204 -6.27 -13.88 -12.47
CA MET A 204 -6.96 -13.26 -13.63
C MET A 204 -7.73 -11.98 -13.24
N HIS A 205 -8.24 -11.91 -12.01
CA HIS A 205 -8.99 -10.76 -11.50
C HIS A 205 -8.14 -9.46 -11.44
N ASN A 206 -6.81 -9.57 -11.29
CA ASN A 206 -5.88 -8.43 -11.26
C ASN A 206 -5.71 -7.71 -12.61
N PHE A 207 -6.36 -8.22 -13.66
CA PHE A 207 -6.34 -7.64 -15.01
C PHE A 207 -7.71 -7.09 -15.42
N ILE A 208 -8.70 -7.08 -14.53
CA ILE A 208 -10.00 -6.49 -14.83
C ILE A 208 -9.82 -4.98 -15.03
N LYS A 209 -10.42 -4.42 -16.10
CA LYS A 209 -10.37 -2.97 -16.33
C LYS A 209 -11.21 -2.25 -15.28
N ALA A 210 -10.73 -1.10 -14.83
CA ALA A 210 -11.50 -0.20 -14.01
C ALA A 210 -12.77 0.25 -14.75
N ASN A 211 -13.85 0.40 -13.99
CA ASN A 211 -15.13 0.87 -14.52
C ASN A 211 -14.99 2.33 -15.04
N PRO A 212 -15.39 2.62 -16.30
CA PRO A 212 -15.32 3.97 -16.86
C PRO A 212 -16.11 5.03 -16.06
N LYS A 213 -17.12 4.62 -15.28
CA LYS A 213 -17.88 5.54 -14.43
C LYS A 213 -17.12 5.97 -13.17
N GLU A 214 -16.02 5.29 -12.86
CA GLU A 214 -15.28 5.43 -11.60
C GLU A 214 -13.80 5.75 -11.83
N TYR A 215 -13.31 5.57 -13.06
CA TYR A 215 -11.97 5.91 -13.51
C TYR A 215 -12.01 7.04 -14.54
N THR A 216 -11.17 8.05 -14.36
CA THR A 216 -10.92 9.06 -15.40
C THR A 216 -9.44 9.09 -15.73
N THR A 217 -9.15 9.23 -17.02
CA THR A 217 -7.79 9.41 -17.53
C THR A 217 -7.29 10.84 -17.28
N TYR A 218 -8.18 11.75 -16.84
CA TYR A 218 -7.95 13.19 -16.75
C TYR A 218 -7.49 13.82 -18.08
N GLY A 219 -7.73 13.16 -19.21
CA GLY A 219 -7.21 13.57 -20.51
C GLY A 219 -5.71 13.31 -20.69
N VAL A 220 -5.04 12.68 -19.73
CA VAL A 220 -3.62 12.34 -19.80
C VAL A 220 -3.44 11.06 -20.65
N PRO A 221 -2.58 11.09 -21.69
CA PRO A 221 -2.30 9.93 -22.53
C PRO A 221 -1.84 8.70 -21.75
N TYR A 222 -2.03 7.52 -22.33
CA TYR A 222 -1.52 6.28 -21.76
C TYR A 222 0.01 6.30 -21.71
N ASN A 223 0.59 6.00 -20.55
CA ASN A 223 2.05 5.99 -20.39
C ASN A 223 2.59 4.62 -19.97
N TYR A 224 3.26 3.93 -20.91
CA TYR A 224 3.94 2.66 -20.67
C TYR A 224 5.02 2.73 -19.57
N LEU A 225 5.60 3.91 -19.35
CA LEU A 225 6.62 4.17 -18.32
C LEU A 225 6.03 4.70 -17.00
N SER A 226 4.70 4.79 -16.89
CA SER A 226 4.05 5.11 -15.62
C SER A 226 4.56 4.19 -14.51
N VAL A 227 4.87 4.75 -13.35
CA VAL A 227 5.25 3.93 -12.19
C VAL A 227 4.07 3.09 -11.71
N MET A 228 2.84 3.47 -12.10
CA MET A 228 1.59 2.74 -11.86
C MET A 228 1.34 1.63 -12.90
N HIS A 229 2.23 1.40 -13.85
CA HIS A 229 2.10 0.28 -14.78
C HIS A 229 2.70 -1.00 -14.18
N TYR A 230 2.05 -2.14 -14.40
CA TYR A 230 2.63 -3.45 -14.10
C TYR A 230 3.82 -3.80 -15.00
N PRO A 231 4.76 -4.63 -14.53
CA PRO A 231 5.74 -5.24 -15.42
C PRO A 231 5.07 -6.18 -16.42
N SER A 232 5.73 -6.41 -17.57
CA SER A 232 5.20 -7.27 -18.64
C SER A 232 4.90 -8.72 -18.18
N VAL A 233 5.60 -9.22 -17.17
CA VAL A 233 5.48 -10.60 -16.64
C VAL A 233 4.63 -10.70 -15.36
N ALA A 234 3.89 -9.65 -15.01
CA ALA A 234 3.06 -9.64 -13.80
C ALA A 234 2.11 -10.85 -13.76
N PHE A 235 2.09 -11.59 -12.64
CA PHE A 235 1.24 -12.77 -12.41
C PHE A 235 1.33 -13.84 -13.51
N SER A 236 2.50 -13.98 -14.13
CA SER A 236 2.75 -15.00 -15.14
C SER A 236 2.86 -16.39 -14.50
N ILE A 237 2.24 -17.40 -15.11
CA ILE A 237 2.24 -18.80 -14.63
C ILE A 237 3.67 -19.34 -14.45
N ASP A 238 4.58 -18.93 -15.33
CA ASP A 238 5.98 -19.41 -15.35
C ASP A 238 6.99 -18.33 -14.90
N ASN A 239 6.51 -17.17 -14.46
CA ASN A 239 7.30 -15.98 -14.10
C ASN A 239 8.22 -15.45 -15.22
N LYS A 240 7.98 -15.82 -16.49
CA LYS A 240 8.84 -15.48 -17.64
C LYS A 240 8.04 -14.96 -18.83
N SER A 241 6.91 -15.60 -19.11
CA SER A 241 6.07 -15.32 -20.25
C SER A 241 5.34 -13.99 -20.06
N PRO A 242 5.37 -13.07 -21.05
CA PRO A 242 4.63 -11.81 -20.99
C PRO A 242 3.12 -12.03 -20.80
N THR A 243 2.54 -11.42 -19.78
CA THR A 243 1.09 -11.31 -19.56
C THR A 243 0.53 -10.00 -20.11
N ILE A 244 1.37 -8.95 -20.20
CA ILE A 244 1.05 -7.67 -20.83
C ILE A 244 2.06 -7.40 -21.95
N VAL A 245 1.55 -7.22 -23.17
CA VAL A 245 2.36 -6.93 -24.36
C VAL A 245 1.93 -5.57 -24.93
N PRO A 246 2.82 -4.56 -24.97
CA PRO A 246 2.55 -3.29 -25.63
C PRO A 246 2.25 -3.47 -27.13
N LYS A 247 1.41 -2.60 -27.68
CA LYS A 247 1.19 -2.46 -29.11
C LYS A 247 2.22 -1.51 -29.73
N ASN A 248 2.23 -1.41 -31.05
CA ASN A 248 3.05 -0.46 -31.82
C ASN A 248 4.57 -0.60 -31.61
N ASN A 249 5.08 -1.83 -31.48
CA ASN A 249 6.51 -2.14 -31.34
C ASN A 249 7.21 -1.47 -30.15
N VAL A 250 6.48 -1.12 -29.09
CA VAL A 250 7.08 -0.67 -27.83
C VAL A 250 7.71 -1.87 -27.13
N ASP A 251 8.95 -1.71 -26.67
CA ASP A 251 9.64 -2.75 -25.89
C ASP A 251 8.91 -3.02 -24.57
N HIS A 252 8.44 -4.26 -24.41
CA HIS A 252 7.70 -4.71 -23.24
C HIS A 252 8.53 -4.67 -21.94
N THR A 253 9.86 -4.66 -22.01
CA THR A 253 10.73 -4.56 -20.83
C THR A 253 10.72 -3.18 -20.17
N LEU A 254 10.19 -2.17 -20.88
CA LEU A 254 10.00 -0.82 -20.34
C LEU A 254 8.86 -0.74 -19.32
N LEU A 255 7.92 -1.69 -19.39
CA LEU A 255 6.78 -1.75 -18.48
C LEU A 255 7.22 -2.08 -17.06
N GLY A 256 6.55 -1.47 -16.07
CA GLY A 256 6.80 -1.79 -14.66
C GLY A 256 8.09 -1.22 -14.11
N GLN A 257 8.65 -0.18 -14.75
CA GLN A 257 9.78 0.55 -14.19
C GLN A 257 9.48 1.02 -12.75
N ARG A 258 10.49 0.97 -11.89
CA ARG A 258 10.41 1.44 -10.49
C ARG A 258 11.55 2.41 -10.16
N LYS A 259 12.04 3.17 -11.15
CA LYS A 259 13.06 4.20 -10.96
C LYS A 259 12.47 5.42 -10.23
N LYS A 260 11.37 5.98 -10.74
CA LYS A 260 10.63 7.11 -10.13
C LYS A 260 9.23 7.26 -10.74
N ALA A 261 8.36 8.10 -10.17
CA ALA A 261 7.11 8.49 -10.83
C ALA A 261 7.42 9.23 -12.14
N ALA A 262 6.61 8.98 -13.17
CA ALA A 262 6.67 9.73 -14.42
C ALA A 262 5.96 11.08 -14.25
N ASP A 263 6.32 12.06 -15.07
CA ASP A 263 5.67 13.39 -15.01
C ASP A 263 4.17 13.29 -15.26
N SER A 264 3.73 12.38 -16.14
CA SER A 264 2.30 12.09 -16.38
C SER A 264 1.58 11.53 -15.14
N ASP A 265 2.28 10.84 -14.24
CA ASP A 265 1.67 10.34 -12.99
C ASP A 265 1.36 11.53 -12.08
N LEU A 266 2.30 12.47 -11.97
CA LEU A 266 2.16 13.69 -11.16
C LEU A 266 1.20 14.69 -11.79
N GLU A 267 1.11 14.74 -13.12
CA GLU A 267 0.10 15.51 -13.84
C GLU A 267 -1.32 15.05 -13.49
N LYS A 268 -1.57 13.73 -13.45
CA LYS A 268 -2.85 13.18 -12.99
C LYS A 268 -3.16 13.62 -11.56
N ILE A 269 -2.18 13.59 -10.65
CA ILE A 269 -2.34 14.11 -9.29
C ILE A 269 -2.68 15.60 -9.31
N ASN A 270 -1.99 16.41 -10.11
CA ASN A 270 -2.25 17.85 -10.19
C ASN A 270 -3.65 18.19 -10.69
N ILE A 271 -4.12 17.49 -11.74
CA ILE A 271 -5.49 17.66 -12.25
C ILE A 271 -6.50 17.17 -11.20
N MET A 272 -6.23 16.01 -10.60
CA MET A 272 -7.10 15.43 -9.57
C MET A 272 -7.22 16.37 -8.37
N TYR A 273 -6.13 16.87 -7.80
CA TYR A 273 -6.14 17.74 -6.62
C TYR A 273 -6.34 19.23 -6.93
N LYS A 274 -6.58 19.58 -8.21
CA LYS A 274 -6.76 20.95 -8.70
C LYS A 274 -5.62 21.86 -8.23
N CYS A 275 -4.40 21.38 -8.37
CA CYS A 275 -3.23 22.15 -7.98
C CYS A 275 -3.15 23.45 -8.80
N PRO A 276 -2.73 24.57 -8.17
CA PRO A 276 -2.48 25.80 -8.90
C PRO A 276 -1.50 25.53 -10.04
N LYS A 277 -1.77 26.11 -11.21
CA LYS A 277 -0.78 26.13 -12.28
C LYS A 277 0.33 27.09 -11.84
N GLU A 278 1.59 26.71 -12.04
CA GLU A 278 2.68 27.65 -11.88
C GLU A 278 2.45 28.79 -12.87
N GLU A 279 2.29 30.02 -12.36
CA GLU A 279 2.29 31.21 -13.19
C GLU A 279 3.74 31.44 -13.61
N ASN A 280 4.02 31.24 -14.90
CA ASN A 280 5.30 31.59 -15.53
C ASN A 280 5.46 33.11 -15.63
#